data_AF-A0A832KQN1-F1
#
_entry.id   AF-A0A832KQN1-F1
#
_cell.length_a   1.000
_cell.length_b   1.000
_cell.length_c   1.000
_cell.angle_alpha   90.00
_cell.angle_beta   90.00
_cell.angle_gamma   90.00
#
_symmetry.space_group_name_H-M   'P 1'
#
loop_
_entity.id
_entity.type
_entity.pdbx_description
1 polymer ?
#
loop_
_entity_poly.entity_id
_entity_poly.type
_entity_poly.pdbx_seq_one_letter_code
_entity_poly.pdbx_strand_id
1 'polypeptide(L)' 'MKHILITGAAGGLGSSAAFALAKQGHKIYALDLNIEGLLSNE' A
#
# COMPACT_ATOMS: atom_id res chain seq x y z
N MET A 1 2.17 -6.71 -15.56
CA MET A 1 1.20 -6.56 -14.46
C MET A 1 1.41 -7.67 -13.44
N LYS A 2 1.50 -7.36 -12.14
CA LYS A 2 1.65 -8.34 -11.05
C LYS A 2 0.64 -8.05 -9.94
N HIS A 3 0.31 -9.07 -9.15
CA HIS A 3 -0.45 -8.95 -7.90
C HIS A 3 0.55 -8.93 -6.74
N ILE A 4 0.48 -7.92 -5.88
CA ILE A 4 1.48 -7.70 -4.83
C ILE A 4 0.77 -7.47 -3.49
N LEU A 5 1.15 -8.23 -2.48
CA LEU A 5 0.72 -8.06 -1.09
C LEU A 5 1.77 -7.24 -0.33
N ILE A 6 1.32 -6.18 0.34
CA ILE A 6 2.18 -5.35 1.19
C ILE A 6 1.58 -5.32 2.59
N THR A 7 2.34 -5.82 3.56
CA THR A 7 2.03 -5.72 5.00
C THR A 7 2.74 -4.50 5.60
N GLY A 8 2.18 -3.88 6.64
CA GLY A 8 2.72 -2.62 7.17
C GLY A 8 2.46 -1.45 6.20
N ALA A 9 1.38 -1.54 5.41
CA ALA A 9 1.10 -0.64 4.32
C ALA A 9 0.57 0.74 4.74
N ALA A 10 0.21 0.93 6.01
CA ALA A 10 -0.16 2.24 6.55
C ALA A 10 1.07 3.08 6.97
N GLY A 11 2.25 2.46 7.08
CA GLY A 11 3.49 3.14 7.49
C GLY A 11 4.31 3.66 6.31
N GLY A 12 5.17 4.65 6.56
CA GLY A 12 5.87 5.43 5.52
C GLY A 12 6.50 4.64 4.36
N LEU A 13 7.21 3.54 4.63
CA LEU A 13 7.77 2.70 3.56
C LEU A 13 6.72 1.83 2.86
N GLY A 14 5.80 1.24 3.62
CA GLY A 14 4.77 0.37 3.06
C GLY A 14 3.81 1.13 2.16
N SER A 15 3.36 2.31 2.59
CA SER A 15 2.50 3.19 1.80
C SER A 15 3.22 3.69 0.55
N SER A 16 4.46 4.18 0.69
CA SER A 16 5.28 4.65 -0.44
C SER A 16 5.51 3.55 -1.49
N ALA A 17 5.82 2.33 -1.04
CA ALA A 17 6.01 1.18 -1.93
C ALA A 17 4.69 0.81 -2.63
N ALA A 18 3.57 0.77 -1.89
CA ALA A 18 2.25 0.50 -2.44
C ALA A 18 1.89 1.49 -3.55
N PHE A 19 2.04 2.78 -3.30
CA PHE A 19 1.78 3.83 -4.28
C PHE A 19 2.71 3.74 -5.49
N ALA A 20 4.01 3.57 -5.28
CA ALA A 20 4.97 3.48 -6.37
C ALA A 20 4.70 2.29 -7.30
N LEU A 21 4.40 1.12 -6.73
CA LEU A 21 4.11 -0.10 -7.50
C LEU A 21 2.73 -0.03 -8.18
N ALA A 22 1.73 0.59 -7.54
CA ALA A 22 0.44 0.87 -8.17
C ALA A 22 0.58 1.79 -9.40
N LYS A 23 1.38 2.86 -9.30
CA LYS A 23 1.69 3.76 -10.42
C LYS A 23 2.38 3.07 -11.59
N GLN A 24 3.08 1.96 -11.35
CA GLN A 24 3.68 1.12 -12.40
C GLN A 24 2.68 0.12 -13.03
N GLY A 25 1.39 0.19 -12.66
CA GLY A 25 0.34 -0.67 -13.22
C GLY A 25 0.28 -2.06 -12.58
N HIS A 26 0.65 -2.19 -11.30
CA HIS A 26 0.45 -3.42 -10.53
C HIS A 26 -0.82 -3.35 -9.68
N LYS A 27 -1.40 -4.51 -9.38
CA LYS A 27 -2.54 -4.62 -8.46
C LYS A 27 -2.01 -4.86 -7.06
N ILE A 28 -2.32 -3.95 -6.14
CA ILE A 28 -1.81 -3.97 -4.76
C ILE A 28 -2.90 -4.41 -3.79
N TYR A 29 -2.53 -5.27 -2.84
CA TYR A 29 -3.31 -5.62 -1.66
C TYR A 29 -2.55 -5.07 -0.46
N ALA A 30 -3.08 -3.99 0.13
CA ALA A 30 -2.46 -3.32 1.27
C ALA A 30 -3.08 -3.85 2.57
N LEU A 31 -2.24 -4.34 3.49
CA LEU A 31 -2.63 -4.80 4.81
C LEU A 31 -1.88 -4.04 5.89
N ASP A 32 -2.61 -3.66 6.93
CA ASP A 32 -2.06 -3.09 8.14
C ASP A 32 -2.98 -3.40 9.32
N LEU A 33 -2.46 -3.28 10.54
CA LEU A 33 -3.25 -3.36 11.77
C LEU A 33 -4.02 -2.06 12.02
N ASN A 34 -3.51 -0.94 11.51
CA ASN A 34 -4.13 0.39 11.62
C ASN A 34 -4.97 0.69 10.37
N ILE A 35 -6.29 0.53 10.47
CA ILE A 35 -7.21 0.78 9.35
C ILE A 35 -7.31 2.28 9.01
N GLU A 36 -7.22 3.15 10.02
CA GLU A 36 -7.27 4.60 9.83
C GLU A 36 -6.09 5.07 8.96
N GLY A 37 -4.90 4.51 9.17
CA GLY A 37 -3.72 4.82 8.36
C GLY A 37 -3.76 4.26 6.92
N LEU A 38 -4.63 3.30 6.62
CA LEU A 38 -4.90 2.86 5.23
C LEU A 38 -5.90 3.77 4.51
N LEU A 39 -6.80 4.40 5.28
CA LEU A 39 -7.88 5.24 4.76
C LEU A 39 -7.54 6.73 4.77
N SER A 40 -6.43 7.12 5.40
CA SER A 40 -5.95 8.49 5.41
C SER A 40 -5.60 8.94 3.99
N ASN A 41 -6.19 10.06 3.56
CA ASN A 41 -5.94 10.68 2.25
C ASN A 41 -4.82 11.73 2.30
N GLU A 42 -3.91 11.63 3.29
CA GLU A 42 -2.79 12.57 3.46
C GLU A 42 -1.64 12.30 2.47
#